data_AF-A0A945TXV5-F1
#
_entry.id   AF-A0A945TXV5-F1
#
_cell.length_a   1.000
_cell.length_b   1.000
_cell.length_c   1.000
_cell.angle_alpha   90.00
_cell.angle_beta   90.00
_cell.angle_gamma   90.00
#
_symmetry.space_group_name_H-M   'P 1'
#
loop_
_entity.id
_entity.type
_entity.pdbx_description
1 polymer ?
#
loop_
_entity_poly.entity_id
_entity_poly.type
_entity_poly.pdbx_seq_one_letter_code
_entity_poly.pdbx_strand_id
1 'polypeptide(L)'
;MEELKSQYESSIQEQFSALREIRYISKHMGEPGKREIALRAMTFFAFASDDGDIRYRSLSRLEAVLESPEWPTYLKFAVIDSTVDLVTGELGFQEKHDGVLMRFGVKSGIREDALKFLLSNFDQLTPELQYHSVSALHRLLLTVPTLDNCPENICDEDVRKNQEEWDIGREVKIAIPANADPTAVEAGAYGAATKRVPLVEREDWNEEMDELKEVVWEWMQDPLENLDIQLLIQGRLIRFAGEIENFSLQEDMAEDFRGQISTWAESEDISVDLRQLLAASREKVKLYGFPAKKSPLLSEEKYANILNGPLNFLETHLDAVLHQQLEFQKSGFNSEQPETIEQVFSLYEGTSEDQLKREIVLEIVTAALEKELIVDTLNLTSSVVKVTESVRSETELVPFLRFVGALFPSIKLQKRSPRSLFEILVEKAVAAENLSLRRHYLNAVLAGAGIFPDEANLRLAFAGDQDIVTQNMIDLELQKLEETL
;
A
#
# COMPACT_ATOMS: atom_id res chain seq x y z
N MET A 1 -7.69 4.31 22.21
CA MET A 1 -6.41 4.65 21.57
C MET A 1 -5.74 5.81 22.30
N GLU A 2 -6.40 6.97 22.44
CA GLU A 2 -5.86 8.10 23.23
C GLU A 2 -5.53 7.74 24.70
N GLU A 3 -6.34 6.92 25.38
CA GLU A 3 -6.06 6.45 26.75
C GLU A 3 -4.89 5.45 26.85
N LEU A 4 -4.55 4.72 25.77
CA LEU A 4 -3.45 3.74 25.79
C LEU A 4 -2.08 4.41 25.86
N LYS A 5 -2.03 5.68 25.49
CA LYS A 5 -0.81 6.47 25.52
C LYS A 5 -0.55 7.08 26.90
N SER A 6 -1.58 7.58 27.59
CA SER A 6 -1.40 7.91 29.02
C SER A 6 -0.90 6.69 29.77
N GLN A 7 -1.25 5.49 29.29
CA GLN A 7 -0.80 4.21 29.83
C GLN A 7 0.65 3.84 29.44
N TYR A 8 1.12 4.15 28.23
CA TYR A 8 2.53 3.97 27.84
C TYR A 8 3.49 4.72 28.80
N GLU A 9 3.11 5.94 29.20
CA GLU A 9 3.85 6.75 30.18
C GLU A 9 3.41 6.49 31.63
N SER A 10 2.40 5.64 31.84
CA SER A 10 1.85 5.32 33.17
C SER A 10 2.65 4.28 33.93
N SER A 11 2.23 4.03 35.17
CA SER A 11 2.70 2.89 35.93
C SER A 11 2.47 1.56 35.19
N ILE A 12 3.41 0.63 35.36
CA ILE A 12 3.30 -0.75 34.84
C ILE A 12 1.94 -1.39 35.19
N GLN A 13 1.38 -1.07 36.35
CA GLN A 13 0.07 -1.57 36.80
C GLN A 13 -1.08 -1.14 35.88
N GLU A 14 -1.07 0.10 35.39
CA GLU A 14 -2.07 0.63 34.47
C GLU A 14 -1.93 -0.03 33.08
N GLN A 15 -0.70 -0.22 32.58
CA GLN A 15 -0.45 -0.97 31.35
C GLN A 15 -0.95 -2.42 31.44
N PHE A 16 -0.74 -3.11 32.57
CA PHE A 16 -1.29 -4.46 32.78
C PHE A 16 -2.82 -4.48 32.82
N SER A 17 -3.44 -3.46 33.44
CA SER A 17 -4.90 -3.33 33.46
C SER A 17 -5.44 -3.16 32.04
N ALA A 18 -4.82 -2.29 31.26
CA ALA A 18 -5.14 -2.06 29.86
C ALA A 18 -4.98 -3.32 29.02
N LEU A 19 -3.84 -4.01 29.13
CA LEU A 19 -3.60 -5.26 28.42
C LEU A 19 -4.68 -6.30 28.73
N ARG A 20 -5.13 -6.39 29.99
CA ARG A 20 -6.23 -7.28 30.37
C ARG A 20 -7.53 -6.93 29.65
N GLU A 21 -7.87 -5.65 29.56
CA GLU A 21 -9.05 -5.17 28.86
C GLU A 21 -8.95 -5.40 27.35
N ILE A 22 -7.84 -5.03 26.73
CA ILE A 22 -7.58 -5.24 25.30
C ILE A 22 -7.70 -6.74 24.94
N ARG A 23 -7.13 -7.63 25.77
CA ARG A 23 -7.26 -9.09 25.59
C ARG A 23 -8.69 -9.58 25.71
N TYR A 24 -9.50 -8.96 26.57
CA TYR A 24 -10.92 -9.27 26.70
C TYR A 24 -11.69 -8.76 25.49
N ILE A 25 -11.50 -7.50 25.11
CA ILE A 25 -12.19 -6.85 23.99
C ILE A 25 -11.93 -7.61 22.70
N SER A 26 -10.66 -7.83 22.35
CA SER A 26 -10.25 -8.54 21.13
C SER A 26 -10.94 -9.91 20.99
N LYS A 27 -11.08 -10.69 22.08
CA LYS A 27 -11.63 -12.06 22.01
C LYS A 27 -13.14 -12.15 22.21
N HIS A 28 -13.73 -11.30 23.05
CA HIS A 28 -15.08 -11.55 23.59
C HIS A 28 -16.12 -10.49 23.24
N MET A 29 -15.74 -9.31 22.79
CA MET A 29 -16.74 -8.30 22.43
C MET A 29 -17.52 -8.70 21.18
N GLY A 30 -18.84 -8.49 21.19
CA GLY A 30 -19.70 -8.78 20.04
C GLY A 30 -19.57 -7.76 18.91
N GLU A 31 -19.13 -6.53 19.21
CA GLU A 31 -18.98 -5.46 18.23
C GLU A 31 -17.62 -5.62 17.50
N PRO A 32 -17.61 -5.90 16.17
CA PRO A 32 -16.40 -6.27 15.45
C PRO A 32 -15.31 -5.20 15.39
N GLY A 33 -15.68 -3.93 15.23
CA GLY A 33 -14.72 -2.83 15.07
C GLY A 33 -13.92 -2.57 16.35
N LYS A 34 -14.54 -2.73 17.53
CA LYS A 34 -13.87 -2.66 18.83
C LYS A 34 -12.84 -3.78 19.00
N ARG A 35 -13.13 -4.99 18.49
CA ARG A 35 -12.17 -6.09 18.50
C ARG A 35 -10.94 -5.75 17.66
N GLU A 36 -11.15 -5.15 16.49
CA GLU A 36 -10.08 -4.68 15.61
C GLU A 36 -9.26 -3.56 16.26
N ILE A 37 -9.91 -2.53 16.82
CA ILE A 37 -9.22 -1.45 17.54
C ILE A 37 -8.39 -2.02 18.69
N ALA A 38 -8.91 -3.02 19.39
CA ALA A 38 -8.15 -3.71 20.43
C ALA A 38 -6.95 -4.49 19.87
N LEU A 39 -7.02 -5.06 18.67
CA LEU A 39 -5.84 -5.70 18.06
C LEU A 39 -4.81 -4.66 17.61
N ARG A 40 -5.22 -3.52 17.04
CA ARG A 40 -4.30 -2.41 16.74
C ARG A 40 -3.58 -1.91 18.02
N ALA A 41 -4.33 -1.78 19.11
CA ALA A 41 -3.77 -1.48 20.42
C ALA A 41 -2.81 -2.57 20.94
N MET A 42 -3.14 -3.84 20.72
CA MET A 42 -2.30 -4.98 21.08
C MET A 42 -0.98 -4.96 20.32
N THR A 43 -1.01 -4.64 19.02
CA THR A 43 0.19 -4.47 18.19
C THR A 43 1.11 -3.40 18.75
N PHE A 44 0.55 -2.26 19.16
CA PHE A 44 1.34 -1.24 19.85
C PHE A 44 1.99 -1.76 21.13
N PHE A 45 1.25 -2.43 22.02
CA PHE A 45 1.81 -3.01 23.25
C PHE A 45 2.83 -4.13 23.00
N ALA A 46 2.69 -4.88 21.92
CA ALA A 46 3.60 -5.95 21.55
C ALA A 46 5.02 -5.45 21.30
N PHE A 47 5.15 -4.27 20.67
CA PHE A 47 6.45 -3.77 20.25
C PHE A 47 6.90 -2.50 20.99
N ALA A 48 5.98 -1.60 21.34
CA ALA A 48 6.35 -0.33 21.94
C ALA A 48 6.54 -0.40 23.46
N SER A 49 5.86 -1.31 24.19
CA SER A 49 5.94 -1.34 25.66
C SER A 49 7.36 -1.59 26.17
N ASP A 50 7.82 -0.81 27.16
CA ASP A 50 9.13 -1.01 27.80
C ASP A 50 9.17 -2.26 28.71
N ASP A 51 8.01 -2.79 29.12
CA ASP A 51 7.90 -3.98 29.98
C ASP A 51 7.90 -5.28 29.18
N GLY A 52 8.84 -6.18 29.51
CA GLY A 52 9.01 -7.43 28.79
C GLY A 52 7.85 -8.43 28.93
N ASP A 53 7.11 -8.44 30.04
CA ASP A 53 5.97 -9.37 30.23
C ASP A 53 4.73 -8.86 29.47
N ILE A 54 4.53 -7.55 29.40
CA ILE A 54 3.49 -6.94 28.55
C ILE A 54 3.78 -7.22 27.08
N ARG A 55 5.03 -7.00 26.61
CA ARG A 55 5.42 -7.34 25.22
C ARG A 55 5.17 -8.81 24.92
N TYR A 56 5.69 -9.72 25.74
CA TYR A 56 5.56 -11.15 25.55
C TYR A 56 4.10 -11.61 25.46
N ARG A 57 3.25 -11.14 26.38
CA ARG A 57 1.81 -11.52 26.39
C ARG A 57 1.03 -10.94 25.22
N SER A 58 1.45 -9.78 24.72
CA SER A 58 0.83 -9.12 23.57
C SER A 58 1.22 -9.84 22.28
N LEU A 59 2.52 -10.11 22.08
CA LEU A 59 3.03 -10.93 20.97
C LEU A 59 2.35 -12.29 20.91
N SER A 60 2.34 -13.03 22.04
CA SER A 60 1.66 -14.33 22.12
C SER A 60 0.16 -14.26 21.77
N ARG A 61 -0.51 -13.12 22.02
CA ARG A 61 -1.89 -12.94 21.58
C ARG A 61 -1.98 -12.70 20.07
N LEU A 62 -1.08 -11.91 19.48
CA LEU A 62 -1.06 -11.68 18.03
C LEU A 62 -0.79 -12.98 17.27
N GLU A 63 0.17 -13.79 17.72
CA GLU A 63 0.45 -15.14 17.19
C GLU A 63 -0.80 -16.01 17.24
N ALA A 64 -1.44 -16.08 18.42
CA ALA A 64 -2.67 -16.86 18.58
C ALA A 64 -3.82 -16.39 17.68
N VAL A 65 -3.89 -15.10 17.32
CA VAL A 65 -4.89 -14.59 16.37
C VAL A 65 -4.57 -15.08 14.96
N LEU A 66 -3.30 -15.01 14.54
CA LEU A 66 -2.88 -15.41 13.19
C LEU A 66 -3.04 -16.93 12.98
N GLU A 67 -2.59 -17.74 13.93
CA GLU A 67 -2.55 -19.19 13.81
C GLU A 67 -3.92 -19.84 14.01
N SER A 68 -4.69 -19.40 15.00
CA SER A 68 -5.87 -20.15 15.42
C SER A 68 -7.04 -20.00 14.44
N PRO A 69 -7.73 -21.10 14.07
CA PRO A 69 -8.90 -21.05 13.20
C PRO A 69 -10.14 -20.45 13.89
N GLU A 70 -10.11 -20.25 15.22
CA GLU A 70 -11.22 -19.64 15.97
C GLU A 70 -11.39 -18.13 15.67
N TRP A 71 -10.34 -17.49 15.16
CA TRP A 71 -10.34 -16.06 14.89
C TRP A 71 -10.84 -15.77 13.47
N PRO A 72 -11.82 -14.86 13.32
CA PRO A 72 -12.28 -14.41 12.02
C PRO A 72 -11.15 -13.81 11.16
N THR A 73 -11.19 -14.06 9.85
CA THR A 73 -10.18 -13.58 8.88
C THR A 73 -9.94 -12.07 8.97
N TYR A 74 -10.99 -11.26 9.10
CA TYR A 74 -10.85 -9.78 9.20
C TYR A 74 -9.98 -9.32 10.38
N LEU A 75 -9.94 -10.08 11.48
CA LEU A 75 -9.07 -9.78 12.62
C LEU A 75 -7.63 -10.21 12.37
N LYS A 76 -7.41 -11.24 11.55
CA LYS A 76 -6.06 -11.65 11.12
C LYS A 76 -5.47 -10.61 10.18
N PHE A 77 -6.26 -10.12 9.22
CA PHE A 77 -5.89 -8.97 8.39
C PHE A 77 -5.59 -7.75 9.25
N ALA A 78 -6.41 -7.44 10.25
CA ALA A 78 -6.14 -6.34 11.16
C ALA A 78 -4.78 -6.45 11.88
N VAL A 79 -4.35 -7.66 12.28
CA VAL A 79 -3.02 -7.86 12.85
C VAL A 79 -1.94 -7.55 11.82
N ILE A 80 -2.01 -8.15 10.63
CA ILE A 80 -1.04 -7.93 9.54
C ILE A 80 -0.95 -6.45 9.17
N ASP A 81 -2.09 -5.81 8.92
CA ASP A 81 -2.17 -4.40 8.54
C ASP A 81 -1.65 -3.51 9.67
N SER A 82 -2.06 -3.76 10.92
CA SER A 82 -1.56 -2.96 12.05
C SER A 82 -0.05 -3.08 12.26
N THR A 83 0.53 -4.25 11.95
CA THR A 83 1.98 -4.46 12.05
C THR A 83 2.68 -3.66 10.96
N VAL A 84 2.23 -3.74 9.70
CA VAL A 84 2.80 -2.94 8.62
C VAL A 84 2.59 -1.45 8.86
N ASP A 85 1.39 -1.03 9.29
CA ASP A 85 1.09 0.36 9.62
C ASP A 85 1.99 0.86 10.78
N LEU A 86 2.42 -0.01 11.70
CA LEU A 86 3.40 0.36 12.74
C LEU A 86 4.78 0.61 12.12
N VAL A 87 5.24 -0.26 11.22
CA VAL A 87 6.52 -0.14 10.51
C VAL A 87 6.54 1.13 9.64
N THR A 88 5.45 1.43 8.95
CA THR A 88 5.33 2.62 8.07
C THR A 88 4.99 3.90 8.82
N GLY A 89 4.80 3.87 10.15
CA GLY A 89 4.40 5.04 10.94
C GLY A 89 2.94 5.50 10.74
N GLU A 90 2.09 4.64 10.17
CA GLU A 90 0.69 4.91 9.84
C GLU A 90 -0.33 4.32 10.84
N LEU A 91 0.09 3.59 11.87
CA LEU A 91 -0.80 2.91 12.84
C LEU A 91 -1.81 3.87 13.52
N GLY A 92 -1.58 5.19 13.42
CA GLY A 92 -2.61 6.19 13.64
C GLY A 92 -2.65 6.76 15.05
N PHE A 93 -1.58 6.58 15.82
CA PHE A 93 -1.41 7.30 17.08
C PHE A 93 -1.07 8.75 16.76
N GLN A 94 -1.97 9.68 17.09
CA GLN A 94 -1.71 11.11 17.01
C GLN A 94 -1.57 11.70 18.42
N GLU A 95 -0.70 12.69 18.54
CA GLU A 95 -0.41 13.42 19.76
C GLU A 95 -0.57 14.91 19.52
N LYS A 96 -1.19 15.58 20.49
CA LYS A 96 -1.19 17.04 20.53
C LYS A 96 -0.05 17.53 21.41
N HIS A 97 0.95 18.14 20.78
CA HIS A 97 2.16 18.69 21.39
C HIS A 97 2.21 20.18 21.09
N ASP A 98 2.23 21.02 22.14
CA ASP A 98 2.14 22.49 22.03
C ASP A 98 1.01 23.00 21.11
N GLY A 99 -0.09 22.26 21.03
CA GLY A 99 -1.24 22.62 20.20
C GLY A 99 -1.26 22.01 18.80
N VAL A 100 -0.17 21.37 18.37
CA VAL A 100 -0.01 20.75 17.04
C VAL A 100 -0.27 19.26 17.14
N LEU A 101 -1.13 18.73 16.27
CA LEU A 101 -1.36 17.29 16.12
C LEU A 101 -0.22 16.69 15.28
N MET A 102 0.49 15.72 15.83
CA MET A 102 1.61 15.01 15.21
C MET A 102 1.37 13.51 15.30
N ARG A 103 1.79 12.73 14.30
CA ARG A 103 1.75 11.26 14.39
C ARG A 103 2.89 10.77 15.27
N PHE A 104 2.59 9.85 16.18
CA PHE A 104 3.54 9.19 17.04
C PHE A 104 4.36 8.20 16.22
N GLY A 105 5.64 8.51 16.01
CA GLY A 105 6.58 7.58 15.41
C GLY A 105 7.11 6.61 16.46
N VAL A 106 7.11 5.32 16.18
CA VAL A 106 7.87 4.35 16.99
C VAL A 106 9.35 4.38 16.60
N LYS A 107 10.23 3.99 17.53
CA LYS A 107 11.68 3.95 17.31
C LYS A 107 12.07 2.96 16.21
N SER A 108 13.17 3.21 15.51
CA SER A 108 13.65 2.37 14.40
C SER A 108 13.71 0.87 14.73
N GLY A 109 14.39 0.49 15.83
CA GLY A 109 14.48 -0.92 16.22
C GLY A 109 13.13 -1.59 16.53
N ILE A 110 12.11 -0.82 16.94
CA ILE A 110 10.75 -1.35 17.15
C ILE A 110 10.08 -1.68 15.79
N ARG A 111 10.34 -0.88 14.76
CA ARG A 111 9.84 -1.13 13.40
C ARG A 111 10.45 -2.41 12.84
N GLU A 112 11.76 -2.57 12.98
CA GLU A 112 12.47 -3.78 12.56
C GLU A 112 11.94 -5.04 13.27
N ASP A 113 11.76 -4.99 14.59
CA ASP A 113 11.19 -6.09 15.38
C ASP A 113 9.76 -6.47 14.92
N ALA A 114 8.94 -5.46 14.63
CA ALA A 114 7.57 -5.67 14.14
C ALA A 114 7.55 -6.28 12.74
N LEU A 115 8.46 -5.84 11.87
CA LEU A 115 8.64 -6.44 10.55
C LEU A 115 9.06 -7.91 10.68
N LYS A 116 10.10 -8.20 11.47
CA LYS A 116 10.57 -9.57 11.73
C LYS A 116 9.49 -10.48 12.31
N PHE A 117 8.61 -9.96 13.16
CA PHE A 117 7.44 -10.71 13.64
C PHE A 117 6.55 -11.16 12.48
N LEU A 118 6.22 -10.29 11.53
CA LEU A 118 5.40 -10.66 10.38
C LEU A 118 6.11 -11.68 9.47
N LEU A 119 7.38 -11.45 9.17
CA LEU A 119 8.17 -12.29 8.26
C LEU A 119 8.38 -13.70 8.83
N SER A 120 8.70 -13.81 10.12
CA SER A 120 8.94 -15.11 10.79
C SER A 120 7.70 -15.98 10.92
N ASN A 121 6.50 -15.40 10.85
CA ASN A 121 5.24 -16.13 10.91
C ASN A 121 4.68 -16.51 9.53
N PHE A 122 5.29 -16.02 8.43
CA PHE A 122 4.72 -16.10 7.08
C PHE A 122 4.41 -17.53 6.62
N ASP A 123 5.32 -18.47 6.85
CA ASP A 123 5.15 -19.86 6.39
C ASP A 123 4.01 -20.60 7.11
N GLN A 124 3.61 -20.12 8.27
CA GLN A 124 2.51 -20.69 9.06
C GLN A 124 1.15 -20.12 8.66
N LEU A 125 1.13 -19.05 7.86
CA LEU A 125 -0.09 -18.41 7.40
C LEU A 125 -0.78 -19.25 6.32
N THR A 126 -2.11 -19.21 6.31
CA THR A 126 -2.88 -19.74 5.18
C THR A 126 -2.58 -18.96 3.90
N PRO A 127 -2.76 -19.52 2.69
CA PRO A 127 -2.46 -18.80 1.45
C PRO A 127 -3.14 -17.44 1.28
N GLU A 128 -4.38 -17.29 1.78
CA GLU A 128 -5.11 -16.00 1.77
C GLU A 128 -4.41 -14.95 2.64
N LEU A 129 -3.92 -15.35 3.81
CA LEU A 129 -3.16 -14.48 4.72
C LEU A 129 -1.75 -14.19 4.18
N GLN A 130 -1.08 -15.17 3.56
CA GLN A 130 0.20 -14.94 2.89
C GLN A 130 0.05 -13.89 1.78
N TYR A 131 -1.00 -14.02 0.95
CA TYR A 131 -1.31 -13.03 -0.08
C TYR A 131 -1.57 -11.64 0.51
N HIS A 132 -2.32 -11.54 1.61
CA HIS A 132 -2.56 -10.28 2.30
C HIS A 132 -1.27 -9.69 2.88
N SER A 133 -0.42 -10.52 3.50
CA SER A 133 0.90 -10.11 4.00
C SER A 133 1.80 -9.56 2.90
N VAL A 134 1.90 -10.24 1.75
CA VAL A 134 2.67 -9.73 0.59
C VAL A 134 2.07 -8.42 0.07
N SER A 135 0.73 -8.28 0.08
CA SER A 135 0.06 -7.02 -0.28
C SER A 135 0.42 -5.88 0.68
N ALA A 136 0.48 -6.16 1.98
CA ALA A 136 0.82 -5.17 3.00
C ALA A 136 2.31 -4.81 2.92
N LEU A 137 3.20 -5.79 2.75
CA LEU A 137 4.63 -5.56 2.51
C LEU A 137 4.88 -4.71 1.26
N HIS A 138 4.09 -4.85 0.20
CA HIS A 138 4.18 -3.95 -0.95
C HIS A 138 3.98 -2.48 -0.57
N ARG A 139 3.02 -2.20 0.35
CA ARG A 139 2.79 -0.83 0.85
C ARG A 139 4.04 -0.29 1.55
N LEU A 140 4.71 -1.11 2.36
CA LEU A 140 5.99 -0.76 2.98
C LEU A 140 7.05 -0.46 1.94
N LEU A 141 7.24 -1.34 0.94
CA LEU A 141 8.26 -1.18 -0.10
C LEU A 141 8.05 0.10 -0.94
N LEU A 142 6.80 0.53 -1.12
CA LEU A 142 6.42 1.78 -1.80
C LEU A 142 6.37 3.00 -0.88
N THR A 143 6.56 2.84 0.44
CA THR A 143 6.46 3.95 1.39
C THR A 143 7.57 4.96 1.14
N VAL A 144 7.18 6.23 1.02
CA VAL A 144 8.11 7.35 0.87
C VAL A 144 8.41 7.93 2.25
N PRO A 145 9.69 8.16 2.59
CA PRO A 145 10.09 8.89 3.78
C PRO A 145 9.53 10.33 3.80
N THR A 146 8.67 10.62 4.78
CA THR A 146 8.08 11.93 5.06
C THR A 146 8.26 12.32 6.53
N LEU A 147 7.99 13.57 6.90
CA LEU A 147 8.06 14.00 8.30
C LEU A 147 7.00 13.29 9.16
N ASP A 148 5.82 13.04 8.59
CA ASP A 148 4.69 12.41 9.27
C ASP A 148 4.98 10.98 9.72
N ASN A 149 5.69 10.20 8.89
CA ASN A 149 6.03 8.82 9.18
C ASN A 149 7.44 8.61 9.75
N CYS A 150 8.21 9.68 9.96
CA CYS A 150 9.54 9.59 10.53
C CYS A 150 9.53 8.93 11.94
N PRO A 151 10.55 8.16 12.34
CA PRO A 151 10.71 7.62 13.70
C PRO A 151 10.93 8.72 14.73
N GLU A 152 10.50 8.52 15.98
CA GLU A 152 10.72 9.49 17.07
C GLU A 152 12.20 9.70 17.39
N ASN A 153 13.03 8.64 17.30
CA ASN A 153 14.47 8.75 17.56
C ASN A 153 15.25 9.48 16.46
N ILE A 154 14.63 9.76 15.31
CA ILE A 154 15.21 10.52 14.20
C ILE A 154 14.58 11.91 14.14
N CYS A 155 13.25 11.98 14.05
CA CYS A 155 12.48 13.22 14.06
C CYS A 155 11.77 13.38 15.40
N ASP A 156 12.43 14.10 16.29
CA ASP A 156 11.85 14.52 17.57
C ASP A 156 10.77 15.61 17.38
N GLU A 157 10.24 16.07 18.50
CA GLU A 157 9.18 17.09 18.52
C GLU A 157 9.60 18.40 17.84
N ASP A 158 10.85 18.82 17.98
CA ASP A 158 11.34 20.08 17.44
C ASP A 158 11.47 20.02 15.91
N VAL A 159 11.96 18.89 15.38
CA VAL A 159 12.04 18.65 13.94
C VAL A 159 10.64 18.61 13.32
N ARG A 160 9.69 17.92 13.95
CA ARG A 160 8.30 17.79 13.45
C ARG A 160 7.53 19.10 13.41
N LYS A 161 7.82 20.03 14.33
CA LYS A 161 7.22 21.37 14.30
C LYS A 161 7.73 22.23 13.13
N ASN A 162 8.85 21.87 12.52
CA ASN A 162 9.52 22.68 11.50
C ASN A 162 9.40 22.09 10.09
N GLN A 163 8.17 21.97 9.60
CA GLN A 163 7.87 21.47 8.25
C GLN A 163 8.60 22.25 7.15
N GLU A 164 8.78 23.56 7.33
CA GLU A 164 9.50 24.39 6.36
C GLU A 164 10.96 23.94 6.20
N GLU A 165 11.71 23.78 7.31
CA GLU A 165 13.09 23.30 7.22
C GLU A 165 13.20 21.86 6.71
N TRP A 166 12.20 21.02 6.99
CA TRP A 166 12.13 19.67 6.42
C TRP A 166 12.02 19.70 4.89
N ASP A 167 11.15 20.55 4.36
CA ASP A 167 10.84 20.62 2.93
C ASP A 167 11.97 21.28 2.13
N ILE A 168 12.48 22.43 2.61
CA ILE A 168 13.42 23.27 1.86
C ILE A 168 14.86 23.29 2.43
N GLY A 169 15.10 22.62 3.55
CA GLY A 169 16.39 22.56 4.22
C GLY A 169 16.68 23.74 5.14
N ARG A 170 17.65 23.53 6.05
CA ARG A 170 18.12 24.56 6.97
C ARG A 170 19.07 25.54 6.31
N GLU A 171 19.01 26.78 6.74
CA GLU A 171 19.88 27.84 6.21
C GLU A 171 21.25 27.83 6.91
N VAL A 172 22.31 27.57 6.15
CA VAL A 172 23.69 27.52 6.65
C VAL A 172 24.49 28.67 6.03
N LYS A 173 25.17 29.44 6.88
CA LYS A 173 26.09 30.49 6.42
C LYS A 173 27.26 29.88 5.66
N ILE A 174 27.58 30.43 4.50
CA ILE A 174 28.76 30.02 3.76
C ILE A 174 30.00 30.53 4.50
N ALA A 175 30.91 29.61 4.86
CA ALA A 175 32.17 29.97 5.48
C ALA A 175 33.07 30.67 4.45
N ILE A 176 33.22 31.99 4.59
CA ILE A 176 34.14 32.78 3.78
C ILE A 176 35.55 32.63 4.39
N PRO A 177 36.58 32.25 3.62
CA PRO A 177 37.95 32.18 4.11
C PRO A 177 38.38 33.51 4.73
N ALA A 178 39.06 33.48 5.87
CA ALA A 178 39.48 34.70 6.57
C ALA A 178 40.42 35.60 5.75
N ASN A 179 41.05 35.04 4.70
CA ASN A 179 41.93 35.73 3.75
C ASN A 179 41.22 36.11 2.43
N ALA A 180 39.89 35.99 2.33
CA ALA A 180 39.15 36.38 1.14
C ALA A 180 39.25 37.89 0.91
N ASP A 181 39.44 38.29 -0.36
CA ASP A 181 39.43 39.69 -0.77
C ASP A 181 38.05 40.32 -0.48
N PRO A 182 37.96 41.37 0.35
CA PRO A 182 36.69 42.04 0.67
C PRO A 182 35.93 42.52 -0.57
N THR A 183 36.67 42.97 -1.60
CA THR A 183 36.09 43.46 -2.86
C THR A 183 35.44 42.31 -3.64
N ALA A 184 36.02 41.12 -3.59
CA ALA A 184 35.47 39.93 -4.24
C ALA A 184 34.25 39.37 -3.49
N VAL A 185 34.25 39.47 -2.15
CA VAL A 185 33.09 39.12 -1.31
C VAL A 185 31.92 40.06 -1.60
N GLU A 186 32.15 41.37 -1.62
CA GLU A 186 31.11 42.37 -1.96
C GLU A 186 30.59 42.21 -3.40
N ALA A 187 31.44 41.77 -4.32
CA ALA A 187 31.06 41.47 -5.71
C ALA A 187 30.30 40.14 -5.88
N GLY A 188 30.07 39.37 -4.80
CA GLY A 188 29.32 38.11 -4.84
C GLY A 188 30.10 36.91 -5.40
N ALA A 189 31.44 36.98 -5.44
CA ALA A 189 32.29 35.92 -6.01
C ALA A 189 32.18 34.57 -5.27
N TYR A 190 31.66 34.57 -4.03
CA TYR A 190 31.47 33.38 -3.20
C TYR A 190 30.01 32.90 -3.15
N GLY A 191 29.15 33.42 -4.03
CA GLY A 191 27.72 33.09 -4.06
C GLY A 191 26.89 33.82 -2.99
N ALA A 192 25.68 33.33 -2.76
CA ALA A 192 24.81 33.85 -1.71
C ALA A 192 25.45 33.69 -0.32
N ALA A 193 25.16 34.62 0.61
CA ALA A 193 25.74 34.59 1.97
C ALA A 193 25.37 33.32 2.75
N THR A 194 24.29 32.65 2.33
CA THR A 194 23.76 31.43 2.91
C THR A 194 23.42 30.43 1.81
N LYS A 195 23.44 29.15 2.17
CA LYS A 195 22.92 28.06 1.35
C LYS A 195 21.92 27.25 2.17
N ARG A 196 20.94 26.66 1.51
CA ARG A 196 20.03 25.67 2.12
C ARG A 196 20.68 24.30 2.02
N VAL A 197 20.71 23.56 3.13
CA VAL A 197 21.24 22.19 3.20
C VAL A 197 20.12 21.31 3.75
N PRO A 198 19.89 20.10 3.20
CA PRO A 198 18.96 19.14 3.80
C PRO A 198 19.23 18.92 5.30
N LEU A 199 18.18 18.57 6.03
CA LEU A 199 18.30 18.12 7.42
C LEU A 199 18.98 16.76 7.45
N VAL A 200 19.82 16.53 8.47
CA VAL A 200 20.52 15.24 8.64
C VAL A 200 19.48 14.16 8.96
N GLU A 201 18.46 14.52 9.72
CA GLU A 201 17.31 13.70 10.07
C GLU A 201 16.55 13.17 8.85
N ARG A 202 16.59 13.92 7.73
CA ARG A 202 16.00 13.47 6.47
C ARG A 202 16.88 12.41 5.81
N GLU A 203 18.20 12.53 5.88
CA GLU A 203 19.13 11.52 5.38
C GLU A 203 19.04 10.25 6.23
N ASP A 204 19.10 10.38 7.55
CA ASP A 204 18.96 9.27 8.53
C ASP A 204 17.63 8.52 8.35
N TRP A 205 16.52 9.24 8.07
CA TRP A 205 15.23 8.61 7.82
C TRP A 205 15.18 7.84 6.50
N ASN A 206 15.86 8.32 5.45
CA ASN A 206 15.95 7.54 4.21
C ASN A 206 16.79 6.27 4.43
N GLU A 207 17.90 6.38 5.15
CA GLU A 207 18.76 5.24 5.49
C GLU A 207 17.98 4.16 6.27
N GLU A 208 17.28 4.54 7.33
CA GLU A 208 16.50 3.57 8.12
C GLU A 208 15.37 2.92 7.31
N MET A 209 14.69 3.68 6.44
CA MET A 209 13.66 3.11 5.56
C MET A 209 14.26 2.11 4.57
N ASP A 210 15.47 2.37 4.07
CA ASP A 210 16.16 1.44 3.18
C ASP A 210 16.60 0.17 3.94
N GLU A 211 17.09 0.28 5.17
CA GLU A 211 17.38 -0.86 6.06
C GLU A 211 16.12 -1.73 6.29
N LEU A 212 14.96 -1.10 6.55
CA LEU A 212 13.69 -1.84 6.69
C LEU A 212 13.31 -2.58 5.40
N LYS A 213 13.59 -2.01 4.23
CA LYS A 213 13.33 -2.67 2.94
C LYS A 213 14.31 -3.80 2.69
N GLU A 214 15.58 -3.65 3.07
CA GLU A 214 16.61 -4.70 3.00
C GLU A 214 16.17 -5.94 3.76
N VAL A 215 15.62 -5.78 4.98
CA VAL A 215 15.05 -6.89 5.76
C VAL A 215 13.97 -7.66 4.99
N VAL A 216 13.14 -6.98 4.20
CA VAL A 216 12.15 -7.64 3.35
C VAL A 216 12.81 -8.36 2.19
N TRP A 217 13.79 -7.76 1.52
CA TRP A 217 14.43 -8.36 0.34
C TRP A 217 15.27 -9.58 0.67
N GLU A 218 16.01 -9.55 1.78
CA GLU A 218 16.70 -10.73 2.32
C GLU A 218 15.71 -11.87 2.55
N TRP A 219 14.57 -11.57 3.18
CA TRP A 219 13.52 -12.55 3.44
C TRP A 219 12.87 -13.09 2.16
N MET A 220 12.74 -12.29 1.10
CA MET A 220 12.03 -12.69 -0.12
C MET A 220 12.61 -13.92 -0.81
N GLN A 221 13.89 -14.24 -0.59
CA GLN A 221 14.51 -15.41 -1.20
C GLN A 221 13.82 -16.72 -0.78
N ASP A 222 13.57 -16.90 0.51
CA ASP A 222 12.98 -18.12 1.07
C ASP A 222 11.62 -18.49 0.45
N PRO A 223 10.60 -17.60 0.40
CA PRO A 223 9.31 -17.92 -0.21
C PRO A 223 9.37 -18.08 -1.75
N LEU A 224 10.38 -17.52 -2.42
CA LEU A 224 10.57 -17.70 -3.87
C LEU A 224 11.12 -19.09 -4.22
N GLU A 225 11.95 -19.66 -3.36
CA GLU A 225 12.52 -21.01 -3.52
C GLU A 225 11.59 -22.11 -2.97
N ASN A 226 10.61 -21.74 -2.13
CA ASN A 226 9.69 -22.70 -1.51
C ASN A 226 8.52 -23.11 -2.45
N LEU A 227 8.52 -24.37 -2.88
CA LEU A 227 7.49 -24.95 -3.77
C LEU A 227 6.09 -25.08 -3.13
N ASP A 228 5.97 -24.99 -1.80
CA ASP A 228 4.67 -25.04 -1.11
C ASP A 228 3.94 -23.68 -1.15
N ILE A 229 4.65 -22.60 -1.50
CA ILE A 229 4.04 -21.27 -1.71
C ILE A 229 3.36 -21.21 -3.07
N GLN A 230 2.13 -20.66 -3.11
CA GLN A 230 1.37 -20.57 -4.35
C GLN A 230 2.04 -19.65 -5.38
N LEU A 231 2.00 -20.04 -6.66
CA LEU A 231 2.57 -19.28 -7.78
C LEU A 231 2.11 -17.81 -7.82
N LEU A 232 0.85 -17.53 -7.45
CA LEU A 232 0.33 -16.17 -7.39
C LEU A 232 1.11 -15.29 -6.39
N ILE A 233 1.45 -15.84 -5.23
CA ILE A 233 2.18 -15.14 -4.16
C ILE A 233 3.64 -14.93 -4.60
N GLN A 234 4.28 -15.98 -5.12
CA GLN A 234 5.66 -15.90 -5.63
C GLN A 234 5.77 -14.92 -6.81
N GLY A 235 4.83 -14.98 -7.75
CA GLY A 235 4.79 -14.08 -8.90
C GLY A 235 4.65 -12.62 -8.49
N ARG A 236 3.91 -12.34 -7.42
CA ARG A 236 3.79 -11.00 -6.87
C ARG A 236 5.09 -10.50 -6.24
N LEU A 237 5.75 -11.33 -5.43
CA LEU A 237 7.06 -11.04 -4.86
C LEU A 237 8.10 -10.75 -5.97
N ILE A 238 8.16 -11.59 -7.01
CA ILE A 238 9.06 -11.40 -8.15
C ILE A 238 8.84 -10.06 -8.86
N ARG A 239 7.58 -9.68 -9.08
CA ARG A 239 7.25 -8.42 -9.74
C ARG A 239 7.71 -7.23 -8.91
N PHE A 240 7.47 -7.26 -7.60
CA PHE A 240 7.96 -6.22 -6.70
C PHE A 240 9.49 -6.12 -6.74
N ALA A 241 10.20 -7.24 -6.70
CA ALA A 241 11.66 -7.23 -6.79
C ALA A 241 12.14 -6.51 -8.07
N GLY A 242 11.54 -6.82 -9.22
CA GLY A 242 11.89 -6.17 -10.48
C GLY A 242 11.50 -4.69 -10.55
N GLU A 243 10.42 -4.28 -9.89
CA GLU A 243 10.00 -2.87 -9.79
C GLU A 243 10.92 -2.06 -8.85
N ILE A 244 11.41 -2.68 -7.77
CA ILE A 244 12.20 -2.06 -6.71
C ILE A 244 13.65 -1.75 -7.10
N GLU A 245 14.19 -2.42 -8.12
CA GLU A 245 15.58 -2.24 -8.62
C GLU A 245 15.93 -0.77 -8.95
N ASN A 246 14.95 0.11 -9.09
CA ASN A 246 15.10 1.53 -9.43
C ASN A 246 14.49 2.50 -8.41
N PHE A 247 14.09 2.05 -7.22
CA PHE A 247 13.67 2.98 -6.17
C PHE A 247 14.85 3.71 -5.54
N SER A 248 14.52 4.81 -4.85
CA SER A 248 15.48 5.68 -4.16
C SER A 248 16.10 4.93 -2.98
N LEU A 249 17.19 4.23 -3.25
CA LEU A 249 18.04 3.58 -2.25
C LEU A 249 19.38 4.29 -2.19
N GLN A 250 20.09 4.18 -1.08
CA GLN A 250 21.54 4.41 -1.08
C GLN A 250 22.21 3.49 -2.11
N GLU A 251 23.24 4.00 -2.81
CA GLU A 251 23.80 3.31 -3.99
C GLU A 251 24.41 1.94 -3.65
N ASP A 252 25.00 1.80 -2.47
CA ASP A 252 25.56 0.54 -1.99
C ASP A 252 24.48 -0.52 -1.73
N MET A 253 23.38 -0.17 -1.05
CA MET A 253 22.23 -1.06 -0.89
C MET A 253 21.57 -1.39 -2.24
N ALA A 254 21.51 -0.43 -3.16
CA ALA A 254 21.02 -0.66 -4.52
C ALA A 254 21.89 -1.66 -5.29
N GLU A 255 23.22 -1.55 -5.17
CA GLU A 255 24.17 -2.46 -5.79
C GLU A 255 24.06 -3.89 -5.23
N ASP A 256 23.93 -4.03 -3.90
CA ASP A 256 23.75 -5.33 -3.26
C ASP A 256 22.45 -6.02 -3.73
N PHE A 257 21.33 -5.29 -3.71
CA PHE A 257 20.04 -5.79 -4.17
C PHE A 257 20.07 -6.21 -5.65
N ARG A 258 20.73 -5.44 -6.53
CA ARG A 258 20.94 -5.82 -7.94
C ARG A 258 21.75 -7.11 -8.06
N GLY A 259 22.72 -7.33 -7.18
CA GLY A 259 23.49 -8.57 -7.07
C GLY A 259 22.61 -9.77 -6.67
N GLN A 260 21.76 -9.59 -5.67
CA GLN A 260 20.82 -10.61 -5.20
C GLN A 260 19.79 -10.99 -6.29
N ILE A 261 19.17 -10.00 -6.94
CA ILE A 261 18.27 -10.22 -8.08
C ILE A 261 18.96 -11.00 -9.21
N SER A 262 20.22 -10.69 -9.49
CA SER A 262 20.99 -11.39 -10.52
C SER A 262 21.21 -12.86 -10.13
N THR A 263 21.41 -13.14 -8.85
CA THR A 263 21.47 -14.50 -8.30
C THR A 263 20.13 -15.22 -8.47
N TRP A 264 19.02 -14.59 -8.12
CA TRP A 264 17.68 -15.16 -8.29
C TRP A 264 17.34 -15.48 -9.76
N ALA A 265 17.76 -14.61 -10.69
CA ALA A 265 17.55 -14.82 -12.12
C ALA A 265 18.27 -16.08 -12.67
N GLU A 266 19.31 -16.54 -11.99
CA GLU A 266 20.10 -17.72 -12.35
C GLU A 266 19.76 -18.95 -11.48
N SER A 267 19.07 -18.77 -10.35
CA SER A 267 18.73 -19.84 -9.41
C SER A 267 17.88 -20.94 -10.05
N GLU A 268 18.30 -22.20 -9.93
CA GLU A 268 17.53 -23.35 -10.39
C GLU A 268 16.38 -23.72 -9.43
N ASP A 269 16.44 -23.23 -8.18
CA ASP A 269 15.42 -23.45 -7.15
C ASP A 269 14.17 -22.56 -7.41
N ILE A 270 14.34 -21.45 -8.13
CA ILE A 270 13.24 -20.62 -8.61
C ILE A 270 12.74 -21.14 -9.96
N SER A 271 11.43 -21.34 -10.06
CA SER A 271 10.79 -21.86 -11.27
C SER A 271 11.11 -21.03 -12.52
N VAL A 272 11.16 -21.69 -13.68
CA VAL A 272 11.49 -21.03 -14.96
C VAL A 272 10.51 -19.90 -15.27
N ASP A 273 9.23 -20.08 -14.99
CA ASP A 273 8.18 -19.08 -15.26
C ASP A 273 8.39 -17.82 -14.41
N LEU A 274 8.75 -17.98 -13.13
CA LEU A 274 9.08 -16.87 -12.24
C LEU A 274 10.36 -16.14 -12.68
N ARG A 275 11.39 -16.86 -13.13
CA ARG A 275 12.61 -16.24 -13.65
C ARG A 275 12.36 -15.46 -14.95
N GLN A 276 11.50 -15.97 -15.83
CA GLN A 276 11.08 -15.24 -17.02
C GLN A 276 10.27 -13.99 -16.66
N LEU A 277 9.41 -14.07 -15.64
CA LEU A 277 8.66 -12.92 -15.13
C LEU A 277 9.58 -11.88 -14.51
N LEU A 278 10.61 -12.29 -13.74
CA LEU A 278 11.63 -11.40 -13.20
C LEU A 278 12.36 -10.65 -14.33
N ALA A 279 12.82 -11.37 -15.34
CA ALA A 279 13.47 -10.77 -16.50
C ALA A 279 12.57 -9.75 -17.21
N ALA A 280 11.28 -10.08 -17.36
CA ALA A 280 10.28 -9.18 -17.94
C ALA A 280 10.04 -7.92 -17.09
N SER A 281 9.98 -8.07 -15.76
CA SER A 281 9.81 -6.96 -14.82
C SER A 281 11.01 -6.02 -14.84
N ARG A 282 12.25 -6.55 -14.91
CA ARG A 282 13.46 -5.72 -15.03
C ARG A 282 13.52 -4.98 -16.37
N GLU A 283 13.19 -5.69 -17.45
CA GLU A 283 13.16 -5.10 -18.79
C GLU A 283 12.10 -4.00 -18.91
N LYS A 284 10.93 -4.15 -18.27
CA LYS A 284 9.89 -3.10 -18.16
C LYS A 284 10.49 -1.79 -17.67
N VAL A 285 11.18 -1.81 -16.52
CA VAL A 285 11.72 -0.60 -15.91
C VAL A 285 12.83 0.01 -16.76
N LYS A 286 13.70 -0.82 -17.33
CA LYS A 286 14.77 -0.36 -18.22
C LYS A 286 14.24 0.30 -19.49
N LEU A 287 13.23 -0.29 -20.12
CA LEU A 287 12.65 0.22 -21.36
C LEU A 287 11.81 1.47 -21.10
N TYR A 288 10.89 1.42 -20.12
CA TYR A 288 9.81 2.39 -19.96
C TYR A 288 9.86 3.20 -18.66
N GLY A 289 10.59 2.75 -17.65
CA GLY A 289 10.52 3.26 -16.27
C GLY A 289 9.38 2.61 -15.47
N PHE A 290 9.34 2.84 -14.16
CA PHE A 290 8.24 2.43 -13.30
C PHE A 290 7.75 3.58 -12.41
N PRO A 291 6.47 3.98 -12.52
CA PRO A 291 5.57 3.65 -13.63
C PRO A 291 6.12 4.11 -14.99
N ALA A 292 5.57 3.59 -16.09
CA ALA A 292 6.00 3.91 -17.44
C ALA A 292 5.93 5.43 -17.72
N LYS A 293 7.01 5.96 -18.28
CA LYS A 293 7.19 7.37 -18.68
C LYS A 293 7.44 7.54 -20.18
N LYS A 294 7.43 6.44 -20.93
CA LYS A 294 7.74 6.39 -22.35
C LYS A 294 6.70 5.55 -23.07
N SER A 295 6.40 5.91 -24.31
CA SER A 295 5.54 5.11 -25.18
C SER A 295 6.18 3.76 -25.54
N PRO A 296 5.36 2.78 -25.94
CA PRO A 296 5.83 1.47 -26.39
C PRO A 296 6.83 1.57 -27.56
N LEU A 297 7.80 0.66 -27.59
CA LEU A 297 8.82 0.63 -28.65
C LEU A 297 8.43 -0.23 -29.85
N LEU A 298 7.51 -1.19 -29.68
CA LEU A 298 7.04 -2.05 -30.77
C LEU A 298 5.91 -1.37 -31.56
N SER A 299 5.61 -1.88 -32.75
CA SER A 299 4.50 -1.39 -33.56
C SER A 299 3.14 -1.68 -32.92
N GLU A 300 2.13 -0.86 -33.20
CA GLU A 300 0.76 -1.04 -32.68
C GLU A 300 0.19 -2.43 -33.00
N GLU A 301 0.49 -2.98 -34.19
CA GLU A 301 0.09 -4.35 -34.58
C GLU A 301 0.59 -5.43 -33.62
N LYS A 302 1.73 -5.22 -32.94
CA LYS A 302 2.28 -6.16 -31.96
C LYS A 302 1.55 -6.12 -30.62
N TYR A 303 0.86 -5.01 -30.33
CA TYR A 303 0.07 -4.82 -29.13
C TYR A 303 -1.43 -5.05 -29.34
N ALA A 304 -1.86 -5.30 -30.58
CA ALA A 304 -3.21 -5.74 -30.87
C ALA A 304 -3.53 -7.01 -30.06
N ASN A 305 -4.60 -6.97 -29.26
CA ASN A 305 -4.97 -8.03 -28.31
C ASN A 305 -3.88 -8.35 -27.26
N ILE A 306 -3.14 -7.34 -26.78
CA ILE A 306 -2.09 -7.49 -25.76
C ILE A 306 -2.54 -8.35 -24.56
N LEU A 307 -3.80 -8.24 -24.11
CA LEU A 307 -4.38 -9.00 -23.00
C LEU A 307 -4.43 -10.53 -23.24
N ASN A 308 -4.40 -10.97 -24.50
CA ASN A 308 -4.29 -12.38 -24.87
C ASN A 308 -2.83 -12.84 -24.98
N GLY A 309 -1.86 -11.94 -24.84
CA GLY A 309 -0.43 -12.24 -24.85
C GLY A 309 0.03 -13.10 -23.67
N PRO A 310 1.26 -13.62 -23.73
CA PRO A 310 1.87 -14.35 -22.63
C PRO A 310 2.19 -13.42 -21.45
N LEU A 311 2.32 -14.02 -20.25
CA LEU A 311 2.49 -13.32 -18.98
C LEU A 311 3.65 -12.30 -19.00
N ASN A 312 4.82 -12.72 -19.48
CA ASN A 312 6.02 -11.89 -19.58
C ASN A 312 5.83 -10.69 -20.53
N PHE A 313 5.12 -10.86 -21.63
CA PHE A 313 4.83 -9.77 -22.57
C PHE A 313 3.91 -8.73 -21.93
N LEU A 314 2.93 -9.18 -21.15
CA LEU A 314 2.06 -8.29 -20.38
C LEU A 314 2.83 -7.47 -19.35
N GLU A 315 3.63 -8.15 -18.53
CA GLU A 315 4.45 -7.48 -17.51
C GLU A 315 5.35 -6.41 -18.12
N THR A 316 6.03 -6.72 -19.22
CA THR A 316 6.96 -5.78 -19.85
C THR A 316 6.28 -4.58 -20.52
N HIS A 317 5.12 -4.78 -21.16
CA HIS A 317 4.60 -3.79 -22.13
C HIS A 317 3.26 -3.14 -21.79
N LEU A 318 2.41 -3.75 -20.95
CA LEU A 318 1.05 -3.26 -20.76
C LEU A 318 1.01 -1.82 -20.22
N ASP A 319 1.83 -1.51 -19.22
CA ASP A 319 1.88 -0.17 -18.62
C ASP A 319 2.28 0.91 -19.64
N ALA A 320 3.24 0.62 -20.52
CA ALA A 320 3.66 1.53 -21.58
C ALA A 320 2.54 1.77 -22.60
N VAL A 321 1.78 0.72 -22.97
CA VAL A 321 0.64 0.83 -23.89
C VAL A 321 -0.44 1.72 -23.30
N LEU A 322 -0.78 1.52 -22.02
CA LEU A 322 -1.77 2.35 -21.33
C LEU A 322 -1.27 3.79 -21.14
N HIS A 323 0.03 3.99 -20.88
CA HIS A 323 0.64 5.31 -20.83
C HIS A 323 0.51 6.05 -22.16
N GLN A 324 0.79 5.41 -23.29
CA GLN A 324 0.61 6.02 -24.61
C GLN A 324 -0.86 6.36 -24.88
N GLN A 325 -1.80 5.49 -24.50
CA GLN A 325 -3.24 5.77 -24.60
C GLN A 325 -3.63 7.01 -23.79
N LEU A 326 -3.13 7.13 -22.56
CA LEU A 326 -3.35 8.29 -21.71
C LEU A 326 -2.83 9.59 -22.35
N GLU A 327 -1.63 9.58 -22.92
CA GLU A 327 -1.05 10.74 -23.60
C GLU A 327 -1.84 11.14 -24.86
N PHE A 328 -2.37 10.18 -25.61
CA PHE A 328 -3.27 10.47 -26.73
C PHE A 328 -4.57 11.12 -26.28
N GLN A 329 -5.17 10.63 -25.19
CA GLN A 329 -6.37 11.25 -24.62
C GLN A 329 -6.12 12.68 -24.16
N LYS A 330 -5.00 12.92 -23.46
CA LYS A 330 -4.62 14.27 -22.99
C LYS A 330 -4.35 15.25 -24.14
N SER A 331 -3.81 14.76 -25.25
CA SER A 331 -3.52 15.59 -26.43
C SER A 331 -4.74 15.85 -27.33
N GLY A 332 -5.89 15.23 -27.03
CA GLY A 332 -7.11 15.37 -27.83
C GLY A 332 -7.07 14.64 -29.17
N PHE A 333 -6.06 13.80 -29.40
CA PHE A 333 -6.04 12.89 -30.54
C PHE A 333 -6.94 11.71 -30.23
N ASN A 334 -7.97 11.54 -31.06
CA ASN A 334 -8.90 10.43 -30.97
C ASN A 334 -8.23 9.19 -31.59
N SER A 335 -7.37 8.51 -30.83
CA SER A 335 -7.12 7.09 -31.10
C SER A 335 -8.30 6.30 -30.54
N GLU A 336 -8.63 5.21 -31.23
CA GLU A 336 -9.85 4.43 -31.07
C GLU A 336 -10.15 3.98 -29.62
N GLN A 337 -11.39 3.56 -29.37
CA GLN A 337 -11.89 3.15 -28.05
C GLN A 337 -10.86 2.28 -27.30
N PRO A 338 -10.70 2.45 -25.99
CA PRO A 338 -9.85 1.57 -25.20
C PRO A 338 -10.45 0.16 -25.20
N GLU A 339 -9.93 -0.69 -26.09
CA GLU A 339 -10.33 -2.09 -26.28
C GLU A 339 -10.03 -3.00 -25.07
N THR A 340 -9.44 -2.45 -24.01
CA THR A 340 -8.86 -3.23 -22.92
C THR A 340 -9.87 -3.69 -21.87
N ILE A 341 -10.93 -2.93 -21.56
CA ILE A 341 -11.70 -3.19 -20.32
C ILE A 341 -12.71 -4.31 -20.38
N GLU A 342 -13.45 -4.47 -21.49
CA GLU A 342 -14.34 -5.64 -21.60
C GLU A 342 -13.54 -6.95 -21.50
N GLN A 343 -12.31 -6.94 -22.02
CA GLN A 343 -11.40 -8.08 -21.95
C GLN A 343 -10.88 -8.35 -20.52
N VAL A 344 -10.71 -7.32 -19.67
CA VAL A 344 -10.34 -7.51 -18.24
C VAL A 344 -11.35 -8.42 -17.52
N PHE A 345 -12.66 -8.24 -17.77
CA PHE A 345 -13.70 -9.06 -17.15
C PHE A 345 -13.71 -10.51 -17.64
N SER A 346 -13.12 -10.79 -18.81
CA SER A 346 -13.03 -12.14 -19.36
C SER A 346 -11.93 -13.00 -18.71
N LEU A 347 -11.03 -12.38 -17.92
CA LEU A 347 -9.89 -13.05 -17.27
C LEU A 347 -10.27 -13.88 -16.03
N TYR A 348 -11.56 -13.98 -15.69
CA TYR A 348 -12.05 -14.72 -14.51
C TYR A 348 -12.32 -16.21 -14.78
N GLU A 349 -12.00 -16.70 -15.98
CA GLU A 349 -12.08 -18.11 -16.37
C GLU A 349 -10.64 -18.65 -16.56
N GLY A 350 -10.13 -19.56 -15.71
CA GLY A 350 -8.78 -20.09 -15.93
C GLY A 350 -8.06 -20.88 -14.81
N THR A 351 -6.80 -21.17 -15.10
CA THR A 351 -5.74 -21.85 -14.33
C THR A 351 -5.02 -20.92 -13.34
N SER A 352 -4.02 -21.42 -12.60
CA SER A 352 -3.17 -20.58 -11.72
C SER A 352 -2.35 -19.53 -12.47
N GLU A 353 -1.91 -19.82 -13.69
CA GLU A 353 -1.26 -18.84 -14.56
C GLU A 353 -2.23 -17.72 -14.95
N ASP A 354 -3.49 -18.07 -15.20
CA ASP A 354 -4.55 -17.10 -15.48
C ASP A 354 -4.86 -16.20 -14.28
N GLN A 355 -4.73 -16.71 -13.04
CA GLN A 355 -4.85 -15.89 -11.84
C GLN A 355 -3.75 -14.84 -11.73
N LEU A 356 -2.48 -15.23 -11.97
CA LEU A 356 -1.36 -14.29 -11.96
C LEU A 356 -1.47 -13.29 -13.11
N LYS A 357 -1.83 -13.75 -14.31
CA LYS A 357 -2.08 -12.89 -15.48
C LYS A 357 -3.17 -11.86 -15.19
N ARG A 358 -4.28 -12.29 -14.57
CA ARG A 358 -5.36 -11.41 -14.13
C ARG A 358 -4.88 -10.37 -13.12
N GLU A 359 -4.06 -10.77 -12.15
CA GLU A 359 -3.48 -9.85 -11.15
C GLU A 359 -2.65 -8.74 -11.83
N ILE A 360 -1.74 -9.12 -12.73
CA ILE A 360 -0.91 -8.17 -13.49
C ILE A 360 -1.78 -7.18 -14.25
N VAL A 361 -2.79 -7.68 -14.96
CA VAL A 361 -3.69 -6.84 -15.75
C VAL A 361 -4.49 -5.90 -14.84
N LEU A 362 -5.08 -6.41 -13.76
CA LEU A 362 -5.86 -5.58 -12.83
C LEU A 362 -5.00 -4.50 -12.20
N GLU A 363 -3.80 -4.81 -11.73
CA GLU A 363 -2.90 -3.84 -11.12
C GLU A 363 -2.50 -2.73 -12.10
N ILE A 364 -2.01 -3.10 -13.28
CA ILE A 364 -1.52 -2.14 -14.28
C ILE A 364 -2.68 -1.29 -14.84
N VAL A 365 -3.83 -1.89 -15.15
CA VAL A 365 -5.00 -1.16 -15.64
C VAL A 365 -5.55 -0.24 -14.56
N THR A 366 -5.66 -0.70 -13.32
CA THR A 366 -6.13 0.13 -12.20
C THR A 366 -5.22 1.33 -11.99
N ALA A 367 -3.89 1.14 -12.00
CA ALA A 367 -2.94 2.25 -11.88
C ALA A 367 -3.06 3.27 -13.03
N ALA A 368 -3.40 2.82 -14.25
CA ALA A 368 -3.66 3.72 -15.37
C ALA A 368 -4.98 4.50 -15.18
N LEU A 369 -6.04 3.84 -14.69
CA LEU A 369 -7.33 4.48 -14.39
C LEU A 369 -7.21 5.51 -13.26
N GLU A 370 -6.44 5.20 -12.22
CA GLU A 370 -6.11 6.12 -11.12
C GLU A 370 -5.33 7.35 -11.62
N LYS A 371 -4.61 7.23 -12.74
CA LYS A 371 -3.98 8.35 -13.48
C LYS A 371 -4.89 9.01 -14.52
N GLU A 372 -6.21 8.84 -14.35
CA GLU A 372 -7.25 9.44 -15.16
C GLU A 372 -7.33 8.90 -16.61
N LEU A 373 -6.88 7.67 -16.86
CA LEU A 373 -7.18 7.00 -18.13
C LEU A 373 -8.70 6.82 -18.25
N ILE A 374 -9.27 7.27 -19.38
CA ILE A 374 -10.71 7.25 -19.61
C ILE A 374 -11.09 6.09 -20.51
N VAL A 375 -12.12 5.36 -20.12
CA VAL A 375 -12.40 4.05 -20.71
C VAL A 375 -13.87 3.77 -20.91
N ASP A 376 -14.26 3.02 -21.94
CA ASP A 376 -15.68 2.70 -22.14
C ASP A 376 -16.20 1.83 -20.99
N THR A 377 -17.28 2.31 -20.37
CA THR A 377 -17.93 1.65 -19.24
C THR A 377 -19.20 0.91 -19.66
N LEU A 378 -19.35 0.58 -20.96
CA LEU A 378 -20.58 0.00 -21.46
C LEU A 378 -20.74 -1.38 -20.83
N ASN A 379 -21.95 -1.73 -20.41
CA ASN A 379 -22.23 -3.00 -19.72
C ASN A 379 -21.45 -3.21 -18.40
N LEU A 380 -20.80 -2.18 -17.85
CA LEU A 380 -19.99 -2.29 -16.63
C LEU A 380 -20.75 -2.98 -15.49
N THR A 381 -21.97 -2.53 -15.22
CA THR A 381 -22.82 -3.09 -14.16
C THR A 381 -23.07 -4.58 -14.34
N SER A 382 -23.42 -5.03 -15.56
CA SER A 382 -23.62 -6.47 -15.83
C SER A 382 -22.33 -7.27 -15.71
N SER A 383 -21.19 -6.71 -16.13
CA SER A 383 -19.89 -7.36 -16.00
C SER A 383 -19.46 -7.51 -14.54
N VAL A 384 -19.71 -6.48 -13.71
CA VAL A 384 -19.45 -6.52 -12.26
C VAL A 384 -20.30 -7.59 -11.58
N VAL A 385 -21.58 -7.70 -11.92
CA VAL A 385 -22.45 -8.77 -11.39
C VAL A 385 -21.89 -10.15 -11.78
N LYS A 386 -21.58 -10.36 -13.06
CA LYS A 386 -21.03 -11.65 -13.54
C LYS A 386 -19.74 -12.03 -12.80
N VAL A 387 -18.80 -11.09 -12.65
CA VAL A 387 -17.53 -11.37 -11.99
C VAL A 387 -17.71 -11.62 -10.50
N THR A 388 -18.47 -10.77 -9.79
CA THR A 388 -18.69 -10.95 -8.33
C THR A 388 -19.42 -12.24 -7.99
N GLU A 389 -20.19 -12.82 -8.90
CA GLU A 389 -20.81 -14.14 -8.75
C GLU A 389 -19.83 -15.31 -9.00
N SER A 390 -18.72 -15.06 -9.69
CA SER A 390 -17.72 -16.07 -10.07
C SER A 390 -16.48 -16.11 -9.15
N VAL A 391 -16.19 -15.00 -8.48
CA VAL A 391 -15.06 -14.81 -7.55
C VAL A 391 -15.13 -15.83 -6.41
N ARG A 392 -14.00 -16.47 -6.10
CA ARG A 392 -13.95 -17.61 -5.15
C ARG A 392 -13.31 -17.29 -3.80
N SER A 393 -12.59 -16.18 -3.68
CA SER A 393 -11.89 -15.79 -2.45
C SER A 393 -11.72 -14.28 -2.35
N GLU A 394 -11.35 -13.79 -1.16
CA GLU A 394 -11.07 -12.36 -0.97
C GLU A 394 -9.85 -11.93 -1.79
N THR A 395 -8.85 -12.82 -1.95
CA THR A 395 -7.70 -12.65 -2.85
C THR A 395 -8.09 -12.22 -4.26
N GLU A 396 -9.14 -12.81 -4.84
CA GLU A 396 -9.61 -12.44 -6.18
C GLU A 396 -10.52 -11.20 -6.17
N LEU A 397 -11.25 -10.98 -5.06
CA LEU A 397 -12.22 -9.89 -4.95
C LEU A 397 -11.55 -8.52 -4.78
N VAL A 398 -10.52 -8.43 -3.94
CA VAL A 398 -9.88 -7.17 -3.56
C VAL A 398 -9.33 -6.39 -4.77
N PRO A 399 -8.45 -6.95 -5.63
CA PRO A 399 -7.94 -6.23 -6.79
C PRO A 399 -9.05 -5.87 -7.77
N PHE A 400 -10.09 -6.70 -7.89
CA PHE A 400 -11.24 -6.42 -8.73
C PHE A 400 -12.04 -5.21 -8.25
N LEU A 401 -12.36 -5.13 -6.97
CA LEU A 401 -13.16 -4.04 -6.42
C LEU A 401 -12.39 -2.71 -6.45
N ARG A 402 -11.07 -2.74 -6.28
CA ARG A 402 -10.22 -1.56 -6.52
C ARG A 402 -10.31 -1.10 -7.97
N PHE A 403 -10.19 -2.03 -8.93
CA PHE A 403 -10.39 -1.74 -10.35
C PHE A 403 -11.77 -1.12 -10.63
N VAL A 404 -12.85 -1.67 -10.05
CA VAL A 404 -14.21 -1.11 -10.18
C VAL A 404 -14.29 0.32 -9.62
N GLY A 405 -13.68 0.57 -8.46
CA GLY A 405 -13.58 1.91 -7.87
C GLY A 405 -12.85 2.91 -8.77
N ALA A 406 -11.82 2.49 -9.50
CA ALA A 406 -11.08 3.36 -10.41
C ALA A 406 -11.84 3.73 -11.70
N LEU A 407 -13.01 3.12 -11.98
CA LEU A 407 -13.79 3.40 -13.19
C LEU A 407 -14.76 4.60 -13.08
N PHE A 408 -15.05 5.09 -11.87
CA PHE A 408 -15.99 6.19 -11.68
C PHE A 408 -15.65 7.48 -12.45
N PRO A 409 -14.37 7.92 -12.61
CA PRO A 409 -14.05 9.07 -13.46
C PRO A 409 -14.56 8.91 -14.90
N SER A 410 -14.43 7.70 -15.44
CA SER A 410 -14.88 7.38 -16.80
C SER A 410 -16.40 7.43 -16.93
N ILE A 411 -17.13 6.94 -15.93
CA ILE A 411 -18.60 7.04 -15.87
C ILE A 411 -19.02 8.52 -15.91
N LYS A 412 -18.35 9.39 -15.13
CA LYS A 412 -18.66 10.82 -15.06
C LYS A 412 -18.44 11.53 -16.39
N LEU A 413 -17.29 11.32 -17.02
CA LEU A 413 -16.98 11.93 -18.31
C LEU A 413 -17.92 11.48 -19.43
N GLN A 414 -18.36 10.22 -19.40
CA GLN A 414 -19.34 9.68 -20.34
C GLN A 414 -20.77 10.11 -20.03
N LYS A 415 -21.00 10.90 -18.97
CA LYS A 415 -22.32 11.36 -18.52
C LYS A 415 -23.30 10.19 -18.28
N ARG A 416 -22.78 9.05 -17.84
CA ARG A 416 -23.57 7.87 -17.50
C ARG A 416 -23.97 7.93 -16.03
N SER A 417 -25.09 7.29 -15.70
CA SER A 417 -25.55 7.23 -14.30
C SER A 417 -24.78 6.12 -13.56
N PRO A 418 -24.15 6.41 -12.40
CA PRO A 418 -23.48 5.40 -11.58
C PRO A 418 -24.46 4.59 -10.72
N ARG A 419 -25.75 4.96 -10.72
CA ARG A 419 -26.77 4.48 -9.78
C ARG A 419 -26.84 2.96 -9.68
N SER A 420 -26.96 2.27 -10.80
CA SER A 420 -27.09 0.80 -10.81
C SER A 420 -25.84 0.11 -10.31
N LEU A 421 -24.65 0.69 -10.53
CA LEU A 421 -23.41 0.14 -10.00
C LEU A 421 -23.36 0.30 -8.47
N PHE A 422 -23.69 1.48 -7.94
CA PHE A 422 -23.77 1.67 -6.48
C PHE A 422 -24.82 0.76 -5.83
N GLU A 423 -25.99 0.60 -6.45
CA GLU A 423 -27.04 -0.31 -5.98
C GLU A 423 -26.49 -1.74 -5.81
N ILE A 424 -25.83 -2.28 -6.83
CA ILE A 424 -25.23 -3.63 -6.77
C ILE A 424 -24.13 -3.74 -5.74
N LEU A 425 -23.22 -2.74 -5.64
CA LEU A 425 -22.13 -2.79 -4.66
C LEU A 425 -22.67 -2.77 -3.23
N VAL A 426 -23.68 -1.94 -2.94
CA VAL A 426 -24.31 -1.89 -1.61
C VAL A 426 -25.11 -3.16 -1.33
N GLU A 427 -25.85 -3.70 -2.31
CA GLU A 427 -26.55 -4.98 -2.17
C GLU A 427 -25.59 -6.12 -1.81
N LYS A 428 -24.44 -6.18 -2.49
CA LYS A 428 -23.39 -7.16 -2.18
C LYS A 428 -22.75 -6.92 -0.81
N ALA A 429 -22.55 -5.66 -0.40
CA ALA A 429 -22.07 -5.32 0.94
C ALA A 429 -23.05 -5.76 2.05
N VAL A 430 -24.36 -5.56 1.83
CA VAL A 430 -25.41 -5.95 2.77
C VAL A 430 -25.54 -7.48 2.85
N ALA A 431 -25.37 -8.17 1.72
CA ALA A 431 -25.44 -9.62 1.63
C ALA A 431 -24.16 -10.36 2.07
N ALA A 432 -23.05 -9.64 2.29
CA ALA A 432 -21.76 -10.23 2.62
C ALA A 432 -21.81 -11.03 3.93
N GLU A 433 -21.29 -12.26 3.90
CA GLU A 433 -21.31 -13.19 5.04
C GLU A 433 -20.35 -12.79 6.17
N ASN A 434 -19.32 -12.01 5.84
CA ASN A 434 -18.31 -11.57 6.78
C ASN A 434 -18.02 -10.06 6.63
N LEU A 435 -17.40 -9.49 7.65
CA LEU A 435 -17.12 -8.06 7.70
C LEU A 435 -16.04 -7.61 6.70
N SER A 436 -15.07 -8.47 6.40
CA SER A 436 -13.99 -8.15 5.44
C SER A 436 -14.56 -7.92 4.05
N LEU A 437 -15.33 -8.89 3.54
CA LEU A 437 -16.06 -8.82 2.28
C LEU A 437 -16.95 -7.58 2.21
N ARG A 438 -17.74 -7.33 3.26
CA ARG A 438 -18.61 -6.15 3.35
C ARG A 438 -17.82 -4.86 3.14
N ARG A 439 -16.70 -4.70 3.84
CA ARG A 439 -15.86 -3.50 3.76
C ARG A 439 -15.22 -3.35 2.38
N HIS A 440 -14.79 -4.42 1.73
CA HIS A 440 -14.27 -4.32 0.37
C HIS A 440 -15.30 -3.75 -0.62
N TYR A 441 -16.56 -4.17 -0.53
CA TYR A 441 -17.64 -3.58 -1.35
C TYR A 441 -17.90 -2.11 -0.99
N LEU A 442 -17.93 -1.77 0.30
CA LEU A 442 -18.12 -0.39 0.74
C LEU A 442 -16.95 0.51 0.31
N ASN A 443 -15.72 0.03 0.30
CA ASN A 443 -14.56 0.77 -0.20
C ASN A 443 -14.69 1.09 -1.70
N ALA A 444 -15.22 0.16 -2.50
CA ALA A 444 -15.54 0.44 -3.90
C ALA A 444 -16.62 1.52 -4.04
N VAL A 445 -17.62 1.57 -3.15
CA VAL A 445 -18.62 2.65 -3.11
C VAL A 445 -17.97 3.99 -2.74
N LEU A 446 -17.10 4.00 -1.72
CA LEU A 446 -16.41 5.20 -1.26
C LEU A 446 -15.46 5.77 -2.32
N ALA A 447 -14.79 4.93 -3.11
CA ALA A 447 -14.00 5.38 -4.25
C ALA A 447 -14.84 6.18 -5.26
N GLY A 448 -16.13 5.83 -5.42
CA GLY A 448 -17.07 6.58 -6.25
C GLY A 448 -17.63 7.84 -5.59
N ALA A 449 -17.62 7.93 -4.25
CA ALA A 449 -18.17 9.07 -3.51
C ALA A 449 -17.44 10.37 -3.84
N GLY A 450 -16.11 10.33 -4.07
CA GLY A 450 -15.37 11.52 -4.47
C GLY A 450 -15.77 12.10 -5.83
N ILE A 451 -16.49 11.33 -6.64
CA ILE A 451 -16.87 11.68 -8.01
C ILE A 451 -18.37 11.96 -8.10
N PHE A 452 -19.17 11.20 -7.34
CA PHE A 452 -20.63 11.24 -7.26
C PHE A 452 -21.10 11.24 -5.79
N PRO A 453 -20.82 12.31 -5.02
CA PRO A 453 -21.04 12.33 -3.57
C PRO A 453 -22.51 12.12 -3.20
N ASP A 454 -23.44 12.79 -3.89
CA ASP A 454 -24.88 12.69 -3.59
C ASP A 454 -25.44 11.27 -3.77
N GLU A 455 -25.10 10.61 -4.88
CA GLU A 455 -25.58 9.25 -5.14
C GLU A 455 -24.88 8.26 -4.20
N ALA A 456 -23.58 8.39 -3.94
CA ALA A 456 -22.88 7.51 -3.00
C ALA A 456 -23.44 7.65 -1.57
N ASN A 457 -23.65 8.87 -1.07
CA ASN A 457 -24.21 9.15 0.26
C ASN A 457 -25.61 8.56 0.42
N LEU A 458 -26.47 8.77 -0.58
CA LEU A 458 -27.80 8.17 -0.60
C LEU A 458 -27.71 6.65 -0.48
N ARG A 459 -26.73 6.02 -1.13
CA ARG A 459 -26.59 4.56 -1.20
C ARG A 459 -25.96 3.97 0.05
N LEU A 460 -24.97 4.63 0.63
CA LEU A 460 -24.35 4.23 1.89
C LEU A 460 -25.37 4.18 3.03
N ALA A 461 -26.37 5.07 3.03
CA ALA A 461 -27.46 5.02 4.00
C ALA A 461 -28.28 3.70 3.94
N PHE A 462 -28.32 3.00 2.81
CA PHE A 462 -28.97 1.69 2.67
C PHE A 462 -28.10 0.51 3.12
N ALA A 463 -26.81 0.72 3.39
CA ALA A 463 -25.94 -0.34 3.88
C ALA A 463 -26.30 -0.75 5.33
N GLY A 464 -27.10 0.05 6.04
CA GLY A 464 -27.53 -0.20 7.43
C GLY A 464 -26.45 0.15 8.45
N ASP A 465 -26.66 -0.30 9.69
CA ASP A 465 -25.71 -0.05 10.78
C ASP A 465 -24.33 -0.67 10.45
N GLN A 466 -23.28 0.11 10.66
CA GLN A 466 -21.90 -0.31 10.48
C GLN A 466 -21.23 -0.53 11.84
N ASP A 467 -20.21 -1.39 11.87
CA ASP A 467 -19.31 -1.43 13.02
C ASP A 467 -18.54 -0.10 13.13
N ILE A 468 -17.99 0.17 14.31
CA ILE A 468 -17.40 1.48 14.60
C ILE A 468 -16.24 1.85 13.67
N VAL A 469 -15.44 0.88 13.22
CA VAL A 469 -14.30 1.14 12.32
C VAL A 469 -14.79 1.45 10.91
N THR A 470 -15.75 0.67 10.40
CA THR A 470 -16.35 0.93 9.09
C THR A 470 -17.09 2.26 9.07
N GLN A 471 -17.80 2.60 10.14
CA GLN A 471 -18.48 3.89 10.25
C GLN A 471 -17.49 5.04 10.21
N ASN A 472 -16.42 4.98 11.02
CA ASN A 472 -15.38 6.01 11.04
C ASN A 472 -14.69 6.15 9.67
N MET A 473 -14.45 5.04 8.97
CA MET A 473 -13.89 5.05 7.62
C MET A 473 -14.79 5.78 6.63
N ILE A 474 -16.10 5.50 6.66
CA ILE A 474 -17.09 6.21 5.84
C ILE A 474 -17.10 7.69 6.19
N ASP A 475 -17.25 8.02 7.47
CA ASP A 475 -17.37 9.40 7.94
C ASP A 475 -16.14 10.23 7.58
N LEU A 476 -14.93 9.66 7.71
CA LEU A 476 -13.67 10.32 7.36
C LEU A 476 -13.60 10.63 5.85
N GLU A 477 -13.94 9.67 5.00
CA GLU A 477 -13.94 9.89 3.55
C GLU A 477 -14.99 10.92 3.14
N LEU A 478 -16.19 10.90 3.75
CA LEU A 478 -17.22 11.90 3.47
C LEU A 478 -16.82 13.30 3.95
N GLN A 479 -16.16 13.41 5.10
CA GLN A 479 -15.66 14.69 5.61
C GLN A 479 -14.62 15.31 4.66
N LYS A 480 -13.68 14.52 4.14
CA LYS A 480 -12.68 15.00 3.16
C LYS A 480 -13.33 15.64 1.93
N LEU A 481 -14.48 15.12 1.51
CA LEU A 481 -15.23 15.62 0.36
C LEU A 481 -15.97 16.93 0.66
N GLU A 482 -16.45 17.12 1.88
CA GLU A 482 -17.04 18.40 2.32
C GLU A 482 -15.98 19.50 2.41
N GLU A 483 -14.74 19.18 2.76
CA GLU A 483 -13.63 20.15 2.87
C GLU A 483 -13.03 20.56 1.51
N THR A 484 -13.31 19.79 0.43
CA THR A 484 -12.82 20.07 -0.93
C THR A 484 -13.85 20.73 -1.86
N LEU A 485 -15.10 20.88 -1.41
CA LEU A 485 -16.20 21.59 -2.10
C LEU A 485 -16.33 23.04 -1.62
#